data_AF-A0A388K3A6-F1
#
_entry.id   AF-A0A388K3A6-F1
#
_cell.length_a   1.000
_cell.length_b   1.000
_cell.length_c   1.000
_cell.angle_alpha   90.00
_cell.angle_beta   90.00
_cell.angle_gamma   90.00
#
_symmetry.space_group_name_H-M   'P 1'
#
loop_
_entity.id
_entity.type
_entity.pdbx_description
1 polymer ?
#
loop_
_entity_poly.entity_id
_entity_poly.type
_entity_poly.pdbx_seq_one_letter_code
_entity_poly.pdbx_strand_id
1 'polypeptide(L)'
;MKVFTCFYAFFGIGTVGLMLSTGVAFFLEKHQKQVLGAVEKAVNKALKKVKGEGEGEEESDSSSDDDDDDDLVNLDPTGWNSRAVWRVCLALILMLGVLGSGIIVLVFVEGMTYVDALYTACISVSTIGYGDYSFQTVEGRVFAIFWLLAGTVVIGWCFVELTNAKLETQKQILQKQLIARNIKEEDFMVADLDKDSRIHESEFIVFKLREMSRVTDEEIKTLRERFRVLDKNQDGVLEMTKSGHYM
;
A
#
# COMPACT_ATOMS: atom_id res chain seq x y z
N MET A 1 46.30 -14.51 -3.87
CA MET A 1 45.48 -13.35 -3.45
C MET A 1 44.17 -13.24 -4.23
N LYS A 2 44.15 -13.31 -5.57
CA LYS A 2 42.93 -13.15 -6.41
C LYS A 2 41.79 -14.14 -6.10
N VAL A 3 42.11 -15.42 -5.83
CA VAL A 3 41.10 -16.46 -5.49
C VAL A 3 40.37 -16.14 -4.18
N PHE A 4 41.08 -15.61 -3.18
CA PHE A 4 40.51 -15.22 -1.89
C PHE A 4 39.55 -14.02 -2.05
N THR A 5 39.89 -13.08 -2.93
CA THR A 5 39.03 -11.94 -3.28
C THR A 5 37.73 -12.39 -3.96
N CYS A 6 37.78 -13.40 -4.84
CA CYS A 6 36.56 -13.98 -5.43
C CYS A 6 35.65 -14.61 -4.37
N PHE A 7 36.20 -15.44 -3.47
CA PHE A 7 35.40 -16.02 -2.38
C PHE A 7 34.79 -14.93 -1.48
N TYR A 8 35.57 -13.91 -1.13
CA TYR A 8 35.09 -12.79 -0.33
C TYR A 8 34.00 -11.99 -1.04
N ALA A 9 34.09 -11.77 -2.35
CA ALA A 9 33.06 -11.07 -3.11
C ALA A 9 31.74 -11.85 -3.13
N PHE A 10 31.77 -13.17 -3.35
CA PHE A 10 30.56 -14.00 -3.36
C PHE A 10 29.89 -14.04 -1.98
N PHE A 11 30.66 -14.30 -0.92
CA PHE A 11 30.11 -14.34 0.43
C PHE A 11 29.70 -12.94 0.92
N GLY A 12 30.46 -11.90 0.57
CA GLY A 12 30.18 -10.52 0.95
C GLY A 12 28.88 -10.01 0.32
N ILE A 13 28.73 -10.16 -1.01
CA ILE A 13 27.50 -9.73 -1.71
C ILE A 13 26.29 -10.51 -1.18
N GLY A 14 26.42 -11.82 -0.95
CA GLY A 14 25.34 -12.65 -0.43
C GLY A 14 24.92 -12.26 0.99
N THR A 15 25.89 -12.08 1.90
CA THR A 15 25.60 -11.72 3.30
C THR A 15 25.08 -10.30 3.44
N VAL A 16 25.69 -9.33 2.75
CA VAL A 16 25.23 -7.93 2.76
C VAL A 16 23.85 -7.82 2.12
N GLY A 17 23.58 -8.55 1.03
CA GLY A 17 22.26 -8.59 0.40
C GLY A 17 21.18 -9.16 1.33
N LEU A 18 21.46 -10.26 2.03
CA LEU A 18 20.54 -10.82 3.03
C LEU A 18 20.32 -9.89 4.22
N MET A 19 21.38 -9.23 4.69
CA MET A 19 21.31 -8.32 5.83
C MET A 19 20.53 -7.05 5.48
N LEU A 20 20.72 -6.50 4.27
CA LEU A 20 19.92 -5.39 3.74
C LEU A 20 18.47 -5.79 3.53
N SER A 21 18.21 -6.98 2.97
CA SER A 21 16.85 -7.49 2.76
C SER A 21 16.10 -7.63 4.09
N THR A 22 16.76 -8.18 5.12
CA THR A 22 16.19 -8.31 6.47
C THR A 22 15.99 -6.94 7.13
N GLY A 23 16.96 -6.03 6.95
CA GLY A 23 16.86 -4.65 7.47
C GLY A 23 15.75 -3.85 6.82
N VAL A 24 15.57 -3.97 5.50
CA VAL A 24 14.47 -3.35 4.75
C VAL A 24 13.13 -3.95 5.19
N ALA A 25 13.05 -5.27 5.37
CA ALA A 25 11.85 -5.94 5.90
C ALA A 25 11.50 -5.44 7.31
N PHE A 26 12.49 -5.32 8.19
CA PHE A 26 12.32 -4.77 9.53
C PHE A 26 11.86 -3.30 9.52
N PHE A 27 12.43 -2.48 8.63
CA PHE A 27 12.06 -1.08 8.48
C PHE A 27 10.63 -0.94 7.93
N LEU A 28 10.27 -1.74 6.92
CA LEU A 28 8.91 -1.80 6.36
C LEU A 28 7.90 -2.26 7.42
N GLU A 29 8.24 -3.26 8.22
CA GLU A 29 7.39 -3.74 9.32
C GLU A 29 7.16 -2.64 10.36
N LYS A 30 8.20 -1.86 10.67
CA LYS A 30 8.10 -0.72 11.58
C LYS A 30 7.22 0.38 11.01
N HIS A 31 7.35 0.69 9.72
CA HIS A 31 6.53 1.70 9.04
C HIS A 31 5.05 1.26 8.97
N GLN A 32 4.80 -0.02 8.69
CA GLN A 32 3.46 -0.62 8.73
C GLN A 32 2.83 -0.55 10.13
N LYS A 33 3.58 -0.87 11.20
CA LYS A 33 3.11 -0.75 12.59
C LYS A 33 2.73 0.68 12.98
N GLN A 34 3.47 1.69 12.52
CA GLN A 34 3.13 3.09 12.77
C GLN A 34 1.84 3.51 12.05
N VAL A 35 1.66 3.05 10.80
CA VAL A 35 0.45 3.32 10.01
C VAL A 35 -0.77 2.60 10.62
N LEU A 36 -0.65 1.32 10.98
CA LEU A 36 -1.70 0.56 11.65
C LEU A 36 -2.11 1.20 12.97
N GLY A 37 -1.15 1.65 13.79
CA GLY A 37 -1.46 2.36 15.04
C GLY A 37 -2.14 3.71 14.83
N ALA A 38 -1.87 4.41 13.72
CA ALA A 38 -2.59 5.63 13.37
C ALA A 38 -4.02 5.34 12.90
N VAL A 39 -4.20 4.28 12.10
CA VAL A 39 -5.52 3.82 11.63
C VAL A 39 -6.38 3.33 12.80
N GLU A 40 -5.84 2.51 13.70
CA GLU A 40 -6.56 2.00 14.87
C GLU A 40 -7.01 3.15 15.79
N LYS A 41 -6.15 4.16 15.99
CA LYS A 41 -6.53 5.37 16.73
C LYS A 41 -7.66 6.14 16.06
N ALA A 42 -7.63 6.27 14.72
CA ALA A 42 -8.68 6.94 13.97
C ALA A 42 -10.01 6.17 14.03
N VAL A 43 -9.97 4.84 13.89
CA VAL A 43 -11.14 3.94 13.98
C VAL A 43 -11.72 3.96 15.39
N ASN A 44 -10.90 3.84 16.44
CA ASN A 44 -11.39 3.92 17.82
C ASN A 44 -11.97 5.29 18.16
N LYS A 45 -11.45 6.37 17.55
CA LYS A 45 -12.04 7.72 17.68
C LYS A 45 -13.41 7.81 16.99
N ALA A 46 -13.56 7.24 15.80
CA ALA A 46 -14.83 7.17 15.08
C ALA A 46 -15.85 6.29 15.81
N LEU A 47 -15.45 5.12 16.31
CA LEU A 47 -16.30 4.24 17.12
C LEU A 47 -16.76 4.91 18.41
N LYS A 48 -15.90 5.70 19.07
CA LYS A 48 -16.31 6.51 20.23
C LYS A 48 -17.31 7.61 19.87
N LYS A 49 -17.24 8.16 18.66
CA LYS A 49 -18.20 9.16 18.18
C LYS A 49 -19.58 8.51 17.94
N VAL A 50 -19.60 7.38 17.24
CA VAL A 50 -20.81 6.58 17.00
C VAL A 50 -21.42 6.04 18.31
N LYS A 51 -20.59 5.69 19.29
CA LYS A 51 -21.06 5.20 20.60
C LYS A 51 -21.40 6.33 21.58
N GLY A 52 -21.00 7.57 21.27
CA GLY A 52 -21.27 8.77 22.07
C GLY A 52 -22.55 9.49 21.68
N GLU A 53 -23.09 9.25 20.48
CA GLU A 53 -24.36 9.81 19.99
C GLU A 53 -25.58 8.93 20.36
N GLY A 54 -25.42 7.99 21.30
CA GLY A 54 -26.48 7.08 21.75
C GLY A 54 -27.38 7.59 22.87
N GLU A 55 -27.22 8.83 23.36
CA GLU A 55 -28.14 9.46 24.33
C GLU A 55 -28.22 10.98 24.06
N GLY A 56 -29.36 11.43 23.52
CA GLY A 56 -29.81 12.83 23.65
C GLY A 56 -30.01 13.63 22.36
N GLU A 57 -31.25 13.59 21.88
CA GLU A 57 -32.05 14.67 21.27
C GLU A 57 -31.73 15.19 19.84
N GLU A 58 -32.79 15.10 19.03
CA GLU A 58 -33.03 15.80 17.79
C GLU A 58 -33.01 17.33 18.03
N GLU A 59 -32.23 18.07 17.25
CA GLU A 59 -32.70 19.32 16.68
C GLU A 59 -31.93 19.64 15.40
N SER A 60 -32.72 19.80 14.35
CA SER A 60 -32.37 20.34 13.05
C SER A 60 -31.70 21.71 13.17
N ASP A 61 -30.61 21.93 12.45
CA ASP A 61 -30.55 23.16 11.67
C ASP A 61 -29.82 22.95 10.35
N SER A 62 -30.49 23.44 9.32
CA SER A 62 -30.17 23.40 7.92
C SER A 62 -29.09 24.43 7.58
N SER A 63 -28.11 24.01 6.79
CA SER A 63 -27.58 24.85 5.72
C SER A 63 -27.11 23.94 4.60
N SER A 64 -27.94 23.87 3.57
CA SER A 64 -27.65 23.35 2.25
C SER A 64 -26.47 24.10 1.63
N ASP A 65 -25.68 23.36 0.86
CA ASP A 65 -24.99 23.74 -0.38
C ASP A 65 -24.39 22.40 -0.86
N ASP A 66 -25.18 21.55 -1.52
CA ASP A 66 -25.41 21.53 -2.97
C ASP A 66 -24.61 20.37 -3.57
N ASP A 67 -25.36 19.38 -4.07
CA ASP A 67 -25.08 18.46 -5.18
C ASP A 67 -23.72 17.75 -5.25
N ASP A 68 -23.70 16.45 -4.92
CA ASP A 68 -22.77 15.46 -5.49
C ASP A 68 -23.54 14.14 -5.64
N ASP A 69 -24.54 14.13 -6.53
CA ASP A 69 -25.34 12.95 -6.88
C ASP A 69 -25.24 12.69 -8.39
N ASP A 70 -24.02 12.51 -8.90
CA ASP A 70 -23.75 12.04 -10.26
C ASP A 70 -22.26 11.74 -10.50
N ASP A 71 -21.78 10.63 -9.92
CA ASP A 71 -20.51 9.99 -10.35
C ASP A 71 -20.70 8.54 -10.83
N LEU A 72 -21.86 8.29 -11.45
CA LEU A 72 -21.98 7.19 -12.41
C LEU A 72 -21.28 7.60 -13.71
N VAL A 73 -20.05 7.10 -13.88
CA VAL A 73 -19.31 7.04 -15.15
C VAL A 73 -18.66 8.36 -15.60
N ASN A 74 -17.78 8.93 -14.78
CA ASN A 74 -16.65 9.71 -15.29
C ASN A 74 -15.36 8.87 -15.27
N LEU A 75 -14.95 8.41 -16.46
CA LEU A 75 -13.62 7.89 -16.71
C LEU A 75 -12.63 9.06 -16.79
N ASP A 76 -12.18 9.60 -15.66
CA ASP A 76 -10.96 10.38 -15.64
C ASP A 76 -9.75 9.43 -15.72
N PRO A 77 -8.98 9.41 -16.84
CA PRO A 77 -7.82 8.52 -16.97
C PRO A 77 -6.61 9.04 -16.19
N THR A 78 -6.73 10.20 -15.52
CA THR A 78 -5.61 10.94 -14.92
C THR A 78 -5.91 11.44 -13.50
N GLY A 79 -6.75 10.73 -12.76
CA GLY A 79 -6.89 10.92 -11.31
C GLY A 79 -5.65 10.40 -10.57
N TRP A 80 -4.54 11.12 -10.64
CA TRP A 80 -3.37 10.83 -9.80
C TRP A 80 -3.79 11.07 -8.34
N ASN A 81 -4.07 10.00 -7.60
CA ASN A 81 -4.34 10.05 -6.16
C ASN A 81 -3.26 10.92 -5.48
N SER A 82 -3.61 12.12 -4.99
CA SER A 82 -2.65 13.11 -4.45
C SER A 82 -1.71 12.51 -3.39
N ARG A 83 -2.17 11.46 -2.70
CA ARG A 83 -1.40 10.68 -1.73
C ARG A 83 -0.29 9.84 -2.37
N ALA A 84 -0.51 9.24 -3.54
CA ALA A 84 0.49 8.46 -4.28
C ALA A 84 1.53 9.41 -4.91
N VAL A 85 1.07 10.52 -5.49
CA VAL A 85 1.92 11.60 -6.00
C VAL A 85 2.89 12.08 -4.92
N TRP A 86 2.34 12.39 -3.74
CA TRP A 86 3.14 12.90 -2.63
C TRP A 86 4.18 11.90 -2.12
N ARG A 87 3.85 10.60 -2.06
CA ARG A 87 4.82 9.55 -1.72
C ARG A 87 5.95 9.44 -2.74
N VAL A 88 5.63 9.48 -4.03
CA VAL A 88 6.64 9.43 -5.11
C VAL A 88 7.50 10.69 -5.11
N CYS A 89 6.91 11.86 -4.94
CA CYS A 89 7.64 13.12 -4.80
C CYS A 89 8.56 13.10 -3.56
N LEU A 90 8.08 12.60 -2.41
CA LEU A 90 8.90 12.44 -1.21
C LEU A 90 10.09 11.51 -1.46
N ALA A 91 9.87 10.37 -2.13
CA ALA A 91 10.94 9.43 -2.48
C ALA A 91 11.98 10.08 -3.42
N LEU A 92 11.54 10.85 -4.41
CA LEU A 92 12.41 11.62 -5.31
C LEU A 92 13.23 12.68 -4.55
N ILE A 93 12.60 13.43 -3.64
CA ILE A 93 13.28 14.43 -2.82
C ILE A 93 14.33 13.76 -1.93
N LEU A 94 14.02 12.63 -1.31
CA LEU A 94 14.98 11.87 -0.49
C LEU A 94 16.16 11.36 -1.34
N MET A 95 15.90 10.87 -2.55
CA MET A 95 16.95 10.44 -3.48
C MET A 95 17.90 11.59 -3.85
N LEU A 96 17.33 12.76 -4.18
CA LEU A 96 18.11 13.98 -4.43
C LEU A 96 18.87 14.44 -3.18
N GLY A 97 18.29 14.28 -1.99
CA GLY A 97 18.94 14.57 -0.72
C GLY A 97 20.15 13.67 -0.45
N VAL A 98 20.04 12.37 -0.74
CA VAL A 98 21.18 11.44 -0.65
C VAL A 98 22.29 11.85 -1.62
N LEU A 99 21.96 12.15 -2.88
CA LEU A 99 22.95 12.61 -3.86
C LEU A 99 23.61 13.93 -3.43
N GLY A 100 22.80 14.91 -3.01
CA GLY A 100 23.27 16.21 -2.54
C GLY A 100 24.19 16.10 -1.32
N SER A 101 23.82 15.29 -0.32
CA SER A 101 24.66 15.06 0.86
C SER A 101 26.02 14.45 0.51
N GLY A 102 26.07 13.52 -0.45
CA GLY A 102 27.32 12.94 -0.94
C GLY A 102 28.21 13.99 -1.61
N ILE A 103 27.63 14.83 -2.49
CA ILE A 103 28.36 15.90 -3.18
C ILE A 103 28.91 16.91 -2.18
N ILE A 104 28.12 17.34 -1.19
CA ILE A 104 28.55 18.29 -0.17
C ILE A 104 29.76 17.73 0.59
N VAL A 105 29.70 16.48 1.04
CA VAL A 105 30.83 15.87 1.75
C VAL A 105 32.06 15.72 0.87
N LEU A 106 31.91 15.35 -0.40
CA LEU A 106 33.02 15.25 -1.36
C LEU A 106 33.69 16.62 -1.63
N VAL A 107 32.91 17.69 -1.70
CA VAL A 107 33.46 19.05 -1.91
C VAL A 107 34.13 19.57 -0.63
N PHE A 108 33.50 19.41 0.53
CA PHE A 108 34.00 19.99 1.79
C PHE A 108 35.12 19.18 2.45
N VAL A 109 35.03 17.85 2.44
CA VAL A 109 36.00 16.97 3.14
C VAL A 109 37.16 16.61 2.25
N GLU A 110 36.90 16.29 0.98
CA GLU A 110 37.93 15.85 0.02
C GLU A 110 38.43 17.01 -0.86
N GLY A 111 37.80 18.18 -0.81
CA GLY A 111 38.22 19.35 -1.59
C GLY A 111 38.04 19.20 -3.11
N MET A 112 37.17 18.29 -3.55
CA MET A 112 36.95 18.02 -4.97
C MET A 112 36.23 19.19 -5.66
N THR A 113 36.46 19.34 -6.97
CA THR A 113 35.63 20.26 -7.77
C THR A 113 34.19 19.75 -7.80
N TYR A 114 33.22 20.67 -7.96
CA TYR A 114 31.79 20.30 -8.00
C TYR A 114 31.47 19.24 -9.07
N VAL A 115 32.17 19.27 -10.21
CA VAL A 115 31.96 18.32 -11.31
C VAL A 115 32.48 16.93 -10.92
N ASP A 116 33.68 16.85 -10.35
CA ASP A 116 34.28 15.57 -9.93
C ASP A 116 33.50 14.96 -8.75
N ALA A 117 32.99 15.80 -7.84
CA ALA A 117 32.14 15.37 -6.72
C ALA A 117 30.80 14.84 -7.22
N LEU A 118 30.14 15.52 -8.16
CA LEU A 118 28.90 15.05 -8.79
C LEU A 118 29.12 13.73 -9.52
N TYR A 119 30.20 13.63 -10.29
CA TYR A 119 30.56 12.40 -10.99
C TYR A 119 30.78 11.25 -10.01
N THR A 120 31.61 11.45 -8.98
CA THR A 120 31.91 10.44 -7.94
C THR A 120 30.66 10.00 -7.18
N ALA A 121 29.77 10.93 -6.82
CA ALA A 121 28.51 10.61 -6.15
C ALA A 121 27.59 9.78 -7.05
N CYS A 122 27.42 10.18 -8.31
CA CYS A 122 26.59 9.46 -9.28
C CYS A 122 27.10 8.04 -9.56
N ILE A 123 28.40 7.85 -9.82
CA ILE A 123 28.96 6.51 -10.08
C ILE A 123 28.87 5.58 -8.87
N SER A 124 28.93 6.15 -7.65
CA SER A 124 28.86 5.38 -6.41
C SER A 124 27.42 4.93 -6.11
N VAL A 125 26.45 5.85 -6.23
CA VAL A 125 25.02 5.56 -6.01
C VAL A 125 24.46 4.64 -7.10
N SER A 126 24.92 4.79 -8.35
CA SER A 126 24.58 3.87 -9.45
C SER A 126 25.31 2.52 -9.37
N THR A 127 26.18 2.33 -8.37
CA THR A 127 26.97 1.12 -8.15
C THR A 127 27.91 0.75 -9.30
N ILE A 128 28.22 1.71 -10.20
CA ILE A 128 29.19 1.53 -11.29
C ILE A 128 30.61 1.46 -10.71
N GLY A 129 30.96 2.44 -9.86
CA GLY A 129 32.20 2.43 -9.07
C GLY A 129 33.50 2.24 -9.87
N TYR A 130 33.74 3.07 -10.89
CA TYR A 130 34.99 3.00 -11.69
C TYR A 130 36.27 3.13 -10.84
N GLY A 131 36.21 3.87 -9.73
CA GLY A 131 37.31 4.01 -8.78
C GLY A 131 38.42 4.95 -9.22
N ASP A 132 38.18 5.74 -10.27
CA ASP A 132 39.02 6.85 -10.73
C ASP A 132 39.04 8.01 -9.72
N TYR A 133 37.89 8.32 -9.13
CA TYR A 133 37.75 9.23 -7.99
C TYR A 133 37.14 8.48 -6.80
N SER A 134 37.69 8.70 -5.60
CA SER A 134 37.27 8.00 -4.39
C SER A 134 37.55 8.82 -3.13
N PHE A 135 36.89 8.46 -2.02
CA PHE A 135 37.12 9.03 -0.71
C PHE A 135 38.53 8.68 -0.21
N GLN A 136 39.44 9.64 -0.20
CA GLN A 136 40.82 9.43 0.22
C GLN A 136 40.97 9.62 1.73
N THR A 137 40.21 10.53 2.33
CA THR A 137 40.26 10.83 3.77
C THR A 137 39.63 9.71 4.60
N VAL A 138 40.13 9.53 5.83
CA VAL A 138 39.59 8.55 6.77
C VAL A 138 38.13 8.89 7.13
N GLU A 139 37.85 10.17 7.35
CA GLU A 139 36.51 10.68 7.68
C GLU A 139 35.52 10.47 6.52
N GLY A 140 35.94 10.81 5.30
CA GLY A 140 35.15 10.59 4.09
C GLY A 140 34.83 9.12 3.85
N ARG A 141 35.76 8.19 4.13
CA ARG A 141 35.52 6.74 3.99
C ARG A 141 34.50 6.21 4.99
N VAL A 142 34.59 6.62 6.26
CA VAL A 142 33.61 6.20 7.28
C VAL A 142 32.22 6.74 6.90
N PHE A 143 32.13 8.00 6.47
CA PHE A 143 30.90 8.58 5.97
C PHE A 143 30.36 7.79 4.76
N ALA A 144 31.21 7.50 3.77
CA ALA A 144 30.83 6.79 2.55
C ALA A 144 30.19 5.43 2.83
N ILE A 145 30.67 4.69 3.83
CA ILE A 145 30.09 3.40 4.22
C ILE A 145 28.63 3.58 4.65
N PHE A 146 28.35 4.49 5.59
CA PHE A 146 26.99 4.73 6.07
C PHE A 146 26.11 5.38 5.00
N TRP A 147 26.67 6.28 4.21
CA TRP A 147 25.97 6.99 3.14
C TRP A 147 25.55 6.04 2.02
N LEU A 148 26.42 5.12 1.59
CA LEU A 148 26.06 4.12 0.58
C LEU A 148 25.00 3.15 1.11
N LEU A 149 25.10 2.70 2.36
CA LEU A 149 24.06 1.88 2.99
C LEU A 149 22.72 2.61 3.02
N ALA A 150 22.70 3.87 3.49
CA ALA A 150 21.48 4.68 3.51
C ALA A 150 20.92 4.91 2.08
N GLY A 151 21.79 5.17 1.10
CA GLY A 151 21.41 5.35 -0.30
C GLY A 151 20.74 4.11 -0.89
N THR A 152 21.25 2.91 -0.61
CA THR A 152 20.61 1.67 -1.08
C THR A 152 19.20 1.47 -0.51
N VAL A 153 18.98 1.82 0.76
CA VAL A 153 17.65 1.74 1.40
C VAL A 153 16.68 2.73 0.74
N VAL A 154 17.11 3.96 0.47
CA VAL A 154 16.28 4.98 -0.19
C VAL A 154 15.92 4.56 -1.61
N ILE A 155 16.88 4.02 -2.38
CA ILE A 155 16.61 3.48 -3.73
C ILE A 155 15.60 2.33 -3.65
N GLY A 156 15.80 1.38 -2.74
CA GLY A 156 14.88 0.26 -2.54
C GLY A 156 13.46 0.73 -2.21
N TRP A 157 13.32 1.71 -1.32
CA TRP A 157 12.03 2.29 -1.00
C TRP A 157 11.38 3.00 -2.20
N CYS A 158 12.16 3.74 -2.98
CA CYS A 158 11.69 4.35 -4.22
C CYS A 158 11.14 3.31 -5.21
N PHE A 159 11.82 2.18 -5.38
CA PHE A 159 11.35 1.07 -6.21
C PHE A 159 10.03 0.46 -5.70
N VAL A 160 9.90 0.29 -4.38
CA VAL A 160 8.67 -0.23 -3.76
C VAL A 160 7.50 0.72 -3.99
N GLU A 161 7.66 2.02 -3.76
CA GLU A 161 6.59 3.01 -3.98
C GLU A 161 6.22 3.11 -5.47
N LEU A 162 7.20 3.07 -6.38
CA LEU A 162 6.94 3.05 -7.81
C LEU A 162 6.15 1.81 -8.23
N THR A 163 6.50 0.65 -7.68
CA THR A 163 5.79 -0.61 -7.90
C THR A 163 4.36 -0.52 -7.38
N ASN A 164 4.19 -0.02 -6.16
CA ASN A 164 2.88 0.16 -5.54
C ASN A 164 2.01 1.14 -6.34
N ALA A 165 2.56 2.24 -6.83
CA ALA A 165 1.84 3.21 -7.66
C ALA A 165 1.33 2.57 -8.96
N LYS A 166 2.17 1.79 -9.64
CA LYS A 166 1.76 1.05 -10.84
C LYS A 166 0.74 -0.04 -10.54
N LEU A 167 0.94 -0.78 -9.45
CA LEU A 167 0.08 -1.87 -9.04
C LEU A 167 -1.32 -1.38 -8.66
N GLU A 168 -1.41 -0.25 -7.96
CA GLU A 168 -2.69 0.36 -7.59
C GLU A 168 -3.51 0.68 -8.83
N THR A 169 -2.91 1.34 -9.83
CA THR A 169 -3.60 1.64 -11.10
C THR A 169 -4.11 0.37 -11.81
N GLN A 170 -3.29 -0.68 -11.86
CA GLN A 170 -3.69 -1.95 -12.48
C GLN A 170 -4.82 -2.62 -11.72
N LYS A 171 -4.76 -2.64 -10.39
CA LYS A 171 -5.84 -3.18 -9.55
C LYS A 171 -7.15 -2.43 -9.77
N GLN A 172 -7.10 -1.11 -9.86
CA GLN A 172 -8.29 -0.27 -10.10
C GLN A 172 -8.88 -0.55 -11.50
N ILE A 173 -8.06 -0.69 -12.54
CA ILE A 173 -8.53 -1.04 -13.88
C ILE A 173 -9.18 -2.42 -13.90
N LEU A 174 -8.52 -3.42 -13.29
CA LEU A 174 -9.05 -4.77 -13.20
C LEU A 174 -10.38 -4.81 -12.43
N GLN A 175 -10.46 -4.14 -11.28
CA GLN A 175 -11.71 -4.06 -10.51
C GLN A 175 -12.83 -3.41 -11.32
N LYS A 176 -12.56 -2.33 -12.06
CA LYS A 176 -13.54 -1.68 -12.94
C LYS A 176 -14.01 -2.61 -14.05
N GLN A 177 -13.10 -3.36 -14.68
CA GLN A 177 -13.44 -4.33 -15.72
C GLN A 177 -14.27 -5.50 -15.16
N LEU A 178 -13.92 -5.98 -13.96
CA LEU A 178 -14.70 -7.00 -13.29
C LEU A 178 -16.10 -6.47 -12.99
N ILE A 179 -16.25 -5.29 -12.38
CA ILE A 179 -17.56 -4.68 -12.07
C ILE A 179 -18.43 -4.49 -13.33
N ALA A 180 -17.86 -4.00 -14.43
CA ALA A 180 -18.59 -3.73 -15.66
C ALA A 180 -18.93 -4.99 -16.49
N ARG A 181 -18.39 -6.16 -16.12
CA ARG A 181 -18.69 -7.42 -16.81
C ARG A 181 -20.13 -7.86 -16.52
N ASN A 182 -20.93 -8.00 -17.57
CA ASN A 182 -22.26 -8.63 -17.48
C ASN A 182 -22.15 -10.09 -17.04
N ILE A 183 -23.10 -10.53 -16.22
CA ILE A 183 -23.24 -11.93 -15.82
C ILE A 183 -23.61 -12.75 -17.05
N LYS A 184 -22.86 -13.83 -17.30
CA LYS A 184 -23.18 -14.80 -18.35
C LYS A 184 -24.07 -15.91 -17.80
N GLU A 185 -24.72 -16.66 -18.68
CA GLU A 185 -25.57 -17.80 -18.32
C GLU A 185 -24.81 -18.88 -17.53
N GLU A 186 -23.51 -19.07 -17.83
CA GLU A 186 -22.61 -19.96 -17.08
C GLU A 186 -22.35 -19.51 -15.63
N ASP A 187 -22.43 -18.20 -15.37
CA ASP A 187 -22.23 -17.62 -14.05
C ASP A 187 -23.53 -17.59 -13.23
N PHE A 188 -24.68 -17.79 -13.88
CA PHE A 188 -26.01 -17.70 -13.26
C PHE A 188 -26.18 -18.73 -12.14
N MET A 189 -25.71 -19.97 -12.36
CA MET A 189 -25.75 -21.05 -11.36
C MET A 189 -24.85 -20.80 -10.13
N VAL A 190 -23.88 -19.90 -10.25
CA VAL A 190 -22.92 -19.56 -9.19
C VAL A 190 -23.36 -18.32 -8.40
N ALA A 191 -24.09 -17.42 -9.08
CA ALA A 191 -24.70 -16.24 -8.49
C ALA A 191 -25.99 -16.59 -7.72
N ASP A 192 -26.82 -17.48 -8.28
CA ASP A 192 -28.03 -18.01 -7.64
C ASP A 192 -27.65 -18.88 -6.43
N LEU A 193 -27.73 -18.28 -5.24
CA LEU A 193 -27.23 -18.82 -3.98
C LEU A 193 -28.28 -19.67 -3.27
N ASP A 194 -29.56 -19.44 -3.54
CA ASP A 194 -30.72 -20.14 -2.97
C ASP A 194 -31.40 -21.14 -3.93
N LYS A 195 -31.00 -21.12 -5.22
CA LYS A 195 -31.49 -21.97 -6.31
C LYS A 195 -32.94 -21.70 -6.72
N ASP A 196 -33.42 -20.48 -6.55
CA ASP A 196 -34.78 -20.08 -6.92
C ASP A 196 -34.93 -19.73 -8.43
N SER A 197 -33.84 -19.88 -9.21
CA SER A 197 -33.77 -19.53 -10.64
C SER A 197 -33.96 -18.04 -10.93
N ARG A 198 -33.80 -17.19 -9.91
CA ARG A 198 -33.72 -15.73 -9.99
C ARG A 198 -32.39 -15.32 -9.36
N ILE A 199 -32.01 -14.06 -9.57
CA ILE A 199 -30.86 -13.47 -8.89
C ILE A 199 -31.38 -12.21 -8.23
N HIS A 200 -31.41 -12.21 -6.90
CA HIS A 200 -31.76 -11.04 -6.11
C HIS A 200 -30.58 -10.05 -6.08
N GLU A 201 -30.86 -8.77 -5.80
CA GLU A 201 -29.83 -7.73 -5.74
C GLU A 201 -28.69 -8.10 -4.76
N SER A 202 -29.04 -8.70 -3.62
CA SER A 202 -28.09 -9.21 -2.62
C SER A 202 -27.18 -10.30 -3.18
N GLU A 203 -27.70 -11.21 -3.98
CA GLU A 203 -26.96 -12.31 -4.62
C GLU A 203 -26.05 -11.79 -5.73
N PHE A 204 -26.52 -10.81 -6.51
CA PHE A 204 -25.71 -10.11 -7.50
C PHE A 204 -24.51 -9.41 -6.85
N ILE A 205 -24.73 -8.70 -5.74
CA ILE A 205 -23.67 -8.01 -4.99
C ILE A 205 -22.67 -9.02 -4.42
N VAL A 206 -23.14 -10.12 -3.79
CA VAL A 206 -22.26 -11.17 -3.25
C VAL A 206 -21.45 -11.85 -4.35
N PHE A 207 -22.06 -12.13 -5.50
CA PHE A 207 -21.38 -12.66 -6.67
C PHE A 207 -20.28 -11.71 -7.16
N LYS A 208 -20.58 -10.41 -7.27
CA LYS A 208 -19.60 -9.40 -7.70
C LYS A 208 -18.46 -9.23 -6.69
N LEU A 209 -18.76 -9.32 -5.39
CA LEU A 209 -17.76 -9.27 -4.32
C LEU A 209 -16.83 -10.49 -4.33
N ARG A 210 -17.36 -11.68 -4.64
CA ARG A 210 -16.58 -12.90 -4.86
C ARG A 210 -15.66 -12.74 -6.07
N GLU A 211 -16.18 -12.25 -7.19
CA GLU A 211 -15.42 -12.04 -8.44
C GLU A 211 -14.25 -11.06 -8.23
N MET A 212 -14.48 -9.99 -7.45
CA MET A 212 -13.43 -9.04 -7.06
C MET A 212 -12.43 -9.58 -6.02
N SER A 213 -12.55 -10.85 -5.60
CA SER A 213 -11.74 -11.46 -4.54
C SER A 213 -11.78 -10.67 -3.21
N ARG A 214 -12.85 -9.91 -2.97
CA ARG A 214 -13.05 -9.16 -1.72
C ARG A 214 -13.62 -10.04 -0.61
N VAL A 215 -14.28 -11.13 -1.00
CA VAL A 215 -14.88 -12.10 -0.10
C VAL A 215 -14.55 -13.49 -0.62
N THR A 216 -14.05 -14.35 0.27
CA THR A 216 -13.73 -15.75 0.00
C THR A 216 -14.96 -16.64 0.21
N ASP A 217 -14.96 -17.83 -0.41
CA ASP A 217 -16.06 -18.79 -0.22
C ASP A 217 -16.21 -19.26 1.23
N GLU A 218 -15.10 -19.30 1.99
CA GLU A 218 -15.12 -19.62 3.42
C GLU A 218 -15.83 -18.53 4.25
N GLU A 219 -15.59 -17.26 3.94
CA GLU A 219 -16.28 -16.13 4.58
C GLU A 219 -17.78 -16.15 4.28
N ILE A 220 -18.17 -16.40 3.01
CA ILE A 220 -19.58 -16.51 2.61
C ILE A 220 -20.26 -17.66 3.36
N LYS A 221 -19.60 -18.82 3.45
CA LYS A 221 -20.13 -19.99 4.17
C LYS A 221 -20.31 -19.69 5.67
N THR A 222 -19.33 -19.04 6.28
CA THR A 222 -19.37 -18.66 7.70
C THR A 222 -20.50 -17.67 7.97
N LEU A 223 -20.67 -16.66 7.10
CA LEU A 223 -21.78 -15.69 7.21
C LEU A 223 -23.14 -16.36 7.05
N ARG A 224 -23.28 -17.30 6.11
CA ARG A 224 -24.50 -18.09 5.90
C ARG A 224 -24.83 -18.97 7.11
N GLU A 225 -23.82 -19.61 7.70
CA GLU A 225 -24.02 -20.45 8.89
C GLU A 225 -24.44 -19.61 10.09
N ARG A 226 -23.84 -18.43 10.26
CA ARG A 226 -24.27 -17.46 11.28
C ARG A 226 -25.68 -16.94 11.04
N PHE A 227 -26.04 -16.69 9.78
CA PHE A 227 -27.40 -16.30 9.41
C PHE A 227 -28.41 -17.38 9.78
N ARG A 228 -28.14 -18.65 9.47
CA ARG A 228 -29.01 -19.80 9.83
C ARG A 228 -29.20 -20.00 11.33
N VAL A 229 -28.25 -19.55 12.15
CA VAL A 229 -28.41 -19.60 13.62
C VAL A 229 -29.35 -18.50 14.11
N LEU A 230 -29.41 -17.38 13.40
CA LEU A 230 -30.28 -16.24 13.71
C LEU A 230 -31.69 -16.40 13.14
N ASP A 231 -31.79 -16.99 11.95
CA ASP A 231 -33.01 -17.32 11.20
C ASP A 231 -33.57 -18.65 11.71
N LYS A 232 -34.34 -18.61 12.81
CA LYS A 232 -34.86 -19.83 13.46
C LYS A 232 -36.05 -20.41 12.70
N ASN A 233 -36.77 -19.57 12.00
CA ASN A 233 -37.89 -19.88 11.10
C ASN A 233 -37.42 -20.43 9.74
N GLN A 234 -36.14 -20.30 9.39
CA GLN A 234 -35.57 -20.70 8.09
C GLN A 234 -36.32 -20.08 6.90
N ASP A 235 -36.88 -18.89 7.09
CA ASP A 235 -37.63 -18.20 6.05
C ASP A 235 -36.72 -17.29 5.20
N GLY A 236 -35.43 -17.22 5.53
CA GLY A 236 -34.47 -16.42 4.81
C GLY A 236 -34.52 -14.93 5.15
N VAL A 237 -35.28 -14.52 6.17
CA VAL A 237 -35.51 -13.12 6.53
C VAL A 237 -35.33 -12.92 8.03
N LEU A 238 -34.45 -11.98 8.42
CA LEU A 238 -34.31 -11.58 9.82
C LEU A 238 -35.22 -10.39 10.12
N GLU A 239 -36.37 -10.64 10.75
CA GLU A 239 -37.27 -9.59 11.19
C GLU A 239 -36.98 -9.14 12.62
N MET A 240 -36.92 -7.82 12.85
CA MET A 240 -36.84 -7.26 14.20
C MET A 240 -38.19 -7.33 14.89
N THR A 241 -38.36 -8.27 15.82
CA THR A 241 -39.52 -8.26 16.72
C THR A 241 -39.37 -7.12 17.75
N LYS A 242 -40.46 -6.42 18.09
CA LYS A 242 -40.53 -5.29 19.06
C LYS A 242 -39.92 -5.55 20.46
N SER A 243 -39.42 -6.74 20.74
CA SER A 243 -38.78 -7.14 22.00
C SER A 243 -37.24 -7.30 21.91
N GLY A 244 -36.61 -6.84 20.81
CA GLY A 244 -35.15 -6.81 20.67
C GLY A 244 -34.50 -8.18 20.46
N HIS A 245 -35.27 -9.21 20.11
CA HIS A 245 -34.77 -10.54 19.76
C HIS A 245 -35.09 -10.85 18.30
N TYR A 246 -34.08 -11.33 17.57
CA TYR A 246 -34.21 -11.88 16.22
C TYR A 246 -34.95 -13.23 16.31
N MET A 247 -35.97 -13.42 15.47
CA MET A 247 -36.58 -14.72 15.21
C MET A 247 -36.22 -15.16 13.80
#